data_AF-W2YW42-F1
#
_entry.id   AF-W2YW42-F1
#
_cell.length_a   1.000
_cell.length_b   1.000
_cell.length_c   1.000
_cell.angle_alpha   90.00
_cell.angle_beta   90.00
_cell.angle_gamma   90.00
#
_symmetry.space_group_name_H-M   'P 1'
#
loop_
_entity.id
_entity.type
_entity.pdbx_description
1 polymer ?
#
loop_
_entity_poly.entity_id
_entity_poly.type
_entity_poly.pdbx_seq_one_letter_code
_entity_poly.pdbx_strand_id
1 'polypeptide(L)'
;MKMAEEKNMEEAETEVKLRCGVYGEGSVFSVEIQSNADVEVLQEKIFAKKRYSERYKFDASELTLYLAQKKGETTWQADDDNLDALLQGDVDKKYMKMRPSWKLNKKELFGPSFTPGDEEIHV
;
A
#
# COMPACT_ATOMS: atom_id res chain seq x y z
N MET A 1 46.77 -4.24 -0.45
CA MET A 1 46.00 -4.95 0.61
C MET A 1 45.90 -3.99 1.78
N LYS A 2 44.75 -3.58 2.31
CA LYS A 2 43.33 -4.01 2.27
C LYS A 2 42.50 -2.73 2.03
N MET A 3 41.54 -2.70 1.10
CA MET A 3 40.16 -3.20 1.20
C MET A 3 39.44 -2.74 2.47
N ALA A 4 38.51 -1.79 2.29
CA ALA A 4 37.14 -1.75 2.82
C ALA A 4 36.70 -0.29 3.07
N GLU A 5 36.35 0.42 2.00
CA GLU A 5 35.25 1.40 2.10
C GLU A 5 33.95 0.59 1.94
N GLU A 6 33.56 -0.08 3.02
CA GLU A 6 32.18 -0.49 3.21
C GLU A 6 31.37 0.80 3.40
N LYS A 7 30.98 1.40 2.28
CA LYS A 7 29.82 2.29 2.26
C LYS A 7 28.65 1.45 2.73
N ASN A 8 28.36 1.53 4.03
CA ASN A 8 27.02 1.31 4.55
C ASN A 8 26.13 2.26 3.76
N MET A 9 25.56 1.72 2.68
CA MET A 9 24.40 2.29 2.02
C MET A 9 23.27 2.04 3.00
N GLU A 10 23.20 2.92 4.00
CA GLU A 10 22.00 3.17 4.76
C GLU A 10 20.93 3.43 3.69
N GLU A 11 20.07 2.42 3.46
CA GLU A 11 18.94 2.55 2.56
C GLU A 11 18.20 3.79 3.05
N ALA A 12 18.34 4.90 2.31
CA ALA A 12 17.69 6.13 2.66
C ALA A 12 16.21 5.80 2.85
N GLU A 13 15.70 5.99 4.07
CA GLU A 13 14.31 5.73 4.39
C GLU A 13 13.48 6.75 3.58
N THR A 14 12.98 6.30 2.43
CA THR A 14 12.21 7.15 1.54
C THR A 14 10.75 7.11 1.95
N GLU A 15 10.21 8.25 2.35
CA GLU A 15 8.78 8.38 2.54
C GLU A 15 8.07 8.39 1.19
N VAL A 16 6.99 7.62 1.09
CA VAL A 16 6.14 7.54 -0.09
C VAL A 16 4.69 7.85 0.28
N LYS A 17 3.98 8.45 -0.66
CA LYS A 17 2.55 8.73 -0.54
C LYS A 17 1.76 7.71 -1.35
N LEU A 18 1.11 6.78 -0.66
CA LEU A 18 0.25 5.75 -1.26
C LEU A 18 -1.18 6.28 -1.35
N ARG A 19 -1.85 6.08 -2.48
CA ARG A 19 -3.32 6.22 -2.58
C ARG A 19 -3.99 4.87 -2.31
N CYS A 20 -5.01 4.88 -1.45
CA CYS A 20 -5.75 3.71 -1.01
C CYS A 20 -7.22 3.84 -1.40
N GLY A 21 -7.77 2.81 -2.03
CA GLY A 21 -9.20 2.68 -2.31
C GLY A 21 -9.90 1.81 -1.26
N VAL A 22 -11.11 2.19 -0.86
CA VAL A 22 -11.91 1.43 0.12
C VAL A 22 -13.13 0.80 -0.55
N TYR A 23 -13.12 -0.53 -0.66
CA TYR A 23 -14.28 -1.31 -1.09
C TYR A 23 -15.50 -1.08 -0.18
N GLY A 24 -16.68 -1.07 -0.79
CA GLY A 24 -17.97 -0.81 -0.13
C GLY A 24 -18.23 0.65 0.23
N GLU A 25 -17.19 1.40 0.65
CA GLU A 25 -17.30 2.84 0.93
C GLU A 25 -17.19 3.68 -0.35
N GLY A 26 -16.44 3.22 -1.36
CA GLY A 26 -16.23 3.99 -2.59
C GLY A 26 -15.33 5.22 -2.38
N SER A 27 -14.42 5.17 -1.39
CA SER A 27 -13.58 6.32 -1.02
C SER A 27 -12.12 6.09 -1.37
N VAL A 28 -11.45 7.16 -1.82
CA VAL A 28 -10.00 7.20 -2.04
C VAL A 28 -9.36 8.20 -1.07
N PHE A 29 -8.21 7.84 -0.52
CA PHE A 29 -7.43 8.73 0.35
C PHE A 29 -5.95 8.39 0.27
N SER A 30 -5.08 9.32 0.69
CA SER A 30 -3.63 9.06 0.69
C SER A 30 -3.08 8.74 2.08
N VAL A 31 -2.02 7.95 2.16
CA VAL A 31 -1.23 7.68 3.38
C VAL A 31 0.25 7.92 3.08
N GLU A 32 0.91 8.69 3.93
CA GLU A 32 2.37 8.85 3.92
C GLU A 32 3.01 7.80 4.82
N ILE A 33 3.99 7.07 4.32
CA ILE A 33 4.65 5.98 5.03
C ILE A 33 6.07 5.77 4.52
N GLN A 34 6.95 5.26 5.38
CA GLN A 34 8.29 4.83 4.97
C GLN A 34 8.19 3.65 4.00
N SER A 35 8.95 3.70 2.91
CA SER A 35 8.96 2.66 1.87
C SER A 35 9.45 1.32 2.40
N ASN A 36 10.28 1.31 3.45
CA ASN A 36 10.81 0.11 4.09
C ASN A 36 9.95 -0.41 5.25
N ALA A 37 8.82 0.26 5.57
CA ALA A 37 7.93 -0.15 6.65
C ALA A 37 7.25 -1.49 6.36
N ASP A 38 6.79 -2.16 7.42
CA ASP A 38 5.97 -3.36 7.29
C ASP A 38 4.52 -3.02 6.93
N VAL A 39 3.84 -3.95 6.27
CA VAL A 39 2.41 -3.84 5.93
C VAL A 39 1.56 -3.64 7.19
N GLU A 40 1.95 -4.19 8.33
CA GLU A 40 1.28 -3.95 9.63
C GLU A 40 1.23 -2.46 9.98
N VAL A 41 2.33 -1.74 9.79
CA VAL A 41 2.40 -0.29 10.01
C VAL A 41 1.46 0.46 9.05
N LEU A 42 1.34 -0.02 7.80
CA LEU A 42 0.37 0.53 6.84
C LEU A 42 -1.08 0.29 7.28
N GLN A 43 -1.40 -0.90 7.80
CA GLN A 43 -2.72 -1.20 8.35
C GLN A 43 -3.07 -0.22 9.48
N GLU A 44 -2.16 0.00 10.43
CA GLU A 44 -2.35 0.96 11.53
C GLU A 44 -2.56 2.39 11.04
N LYS A 45 -1.75 2.86 10.09
CA LYS A 45 -1.90 4.21 9.52
C LYS A 45 -3.24 4.40 8.81
N ILE A 46 -3.69 3.41 8.04
CA ILE A 46 -5.01 3.43 7.39
C ILE A 46 -6.12 3.46 8.44
N PHE A 47 -6.03 2.58 9.43
CA PHE A 47 -7.03 2.43 10.48
C PHE A 47 -7.21 3.73 11.29
N ALA A 48 -6.11 4.37 11.67
CA ALA A 48 -6.11 5.66 12.35
C ALA A 48 -6.65 6.77 11.44
N LYS A 49 -6.19 6.86 10.18
CA LYS A 49 -6.61 7.90 9.23
C LYS A 49 -8.11 7.88 8.94
N LYS A 50 -8.70 6.70 8.85
CA LYS A 50 -10.14 6.52 8.64
C LYS A 50 -10.96 6.55 9.93
N ARG A 51 -10.30 6.70 11.09
CA ARG A 51 -10.91 6.74 12.42
C ARG A 51 -11.77 5.50 12.68
N TYR A 52 -11.30 4.34 12.23
CA TYR A 52 -12.07 3.10 12.30
C TYR A 52 -12.30 2.65 13.74
N SER A 53 -11.38 2.90 14.66
CA SER A 53 -11.58 2.65 16.11
C SER A 53 -12.78 3.38 16.70
N GLU A 54 -13.13 4.55 16.16
CA GLU A 54 -14.27 5.34 16.64
C GLU A 54 -15.60 4.87 16.04
N ARG A 55 -15.54 4.21 14.87
CA ARG A 55 -16.71 3.88 14.05
C ARG A 55 -17.08 2.40 14.12
N TYR A 56 -16.12 1.53 14.41
CA TYR A 56 -16.25 0.08 14.33
C TYR A 56 -15.50 -0.60 15.48
N LYS A 57 -15.83 -1.89 15.72
CA LYS A 57 -15.24 -2.73 16.77
C LYS A 57 -14.39 -3.84 16.15
N PHE A 58 -13.26 -3.48 15.58
CA PHE A 58 -12.25 -4.40 15.05
C PHE A 58 -10.86 -3.76 15.17
N ASP A 59 -9.81 -4.57 15.16
CA ASP A 59 -8.43 -4.11 15.28
C ASP A 59 -7.81 -3.78 13.91
N ALA A 60 -6.81 -2.90 13.86
CA ALA A 60 -6.13 -2.55 12.60
C ALA A 60 -5.61 -3.78 11.83
N SER A 61 -5.17 -4.82 12.55
CA SER A 61 -4.69 -6.08 11.99
C SER A 61 -5.76 -6.87 11.20
N GLU A 62 -7.05 -6.58 11.44
CA GLU A 62 -8.16 -7.19 10.71
C GLU A 62 -8.42 -6.54 9.34
N LEU A 63 -7.82 -5.38 9.05
CA LEU A 63 -7.86 -4.80 7.71
C LEU A 63 -7.17 -5.75 6.72
N THR A 64 -7.88 -6.15 5.67
CA THR A 64 -7.25 -6.91 4.58
C THR A 64 -6.85 -5.97 3.45
N LEU A 65 -5.53 -5.79 3.27
CA LEU A 65 -4.97 -4.95 2.22
C LEU A 65 -4.60 -5.76 0.99
N TYR A 66 -4.76 -5.14 -0.18
CA TYR A 66 -4.41 -5.70 -1.47
C TYR A 66 -3.53 -4.72 -2.24
N LEU A 67 -2.69 -5.18 -3.16
CA LEU A 67 -2.13 -4.30 -4.17
C LEU A 67 -3.21 -3.97 -5.19
N ALA A 68 -3.32 -2.70 -5.57
CA ALA A 68 -4.20 -2.26 -6.66
C ALA A 68 -3.65 -2.58 -8.06
N GLN A 69 -2.55 -3.34 -8.13
CA GLN A 69 -2.08 -4.02 -9.34
C GLN A 69 -2.56 -5.47 -9.33
N LYS A 70 -3.21 -5.90 -10.41
CA LYS A 70 -3.64 -7.30 -10.54
C LYS A 70 -2.43 -8.22 -10.74
N LYS A 71 -2.55 -9.46 -10.27
CA LYS A 71 -1.49 -10.46 -10.42
C LYS A 71 -1.13 -10.66 -11.90
N GLY A 72 0.14 -10.42 -12.23
CA GLY A 72 0.67 -10.56 -13.59
C GLY A 72 0.55 -9.32 -14.46
N GLU A 73 -0.06 -8.24 -13.95
CA GLU A 73 -0.07 -6.93 -14.59
C GLU A 73 1.03 -6.05 -14.00
N THR A 74 1.48 -5.03 -14.74
CA THR A 74 2.49 -4.05 -14.28
C THR A 74 1.92 -2.65 -14.11
N THR A 75 0.63 -2.46 -14.37
CA THR A 75 -0.07 -1.18 -14.33
C THR A 75 -0.82 -1.03 -13.02
N TRP A 76 -0.74 0.15 -12.41
CA TRP A 76 -1.58 0.51 -11.27
C TRP A 76 -3.02 0.79 -11.73
N GLN A 77 -3.96 0.65 -10.81
CA GLN A 77 -5.34 1.03 -11.06
C GLN A 77 -5.43 2.55 -11.16
N ALA A 78 -6.00 3.06 -12.25
CA ALA A 78 -6.23 4.49 -12.43
C ALA A 78 -7.38 4.97 -11.52
N ASP A 79 -7.25 6.21 -11.04
CA ASP A 79 -8.28 7.00 -10.35
C ASP A 79 -9.18 7.66 -11.41
N ASP A 80 -9.96 6.84 -12.11
CA ASP A 80 -10.88 7.24 -13.18
C ASP A 80 -12.34 6.92 -12.84
N ASP A 81 -13.27 7.27 -13.72
CA ASP A 81 -14.71 7.00 -13.52
C ASP A 81 -15.03 5.50 -13.31
N ASN A 82 -14.14 4.58 -13.71
CA ASN A 82 -14.32 3.15 -13.49
C ASN A 82 -13.94 2.71 -12.07
N LEU A 83 -13.12 3.50 -11.35
CA LEU A 83 -12.70 3.20 -9.99
C LEU A 83 -13.89 3.23 -9.02
N ASP A 84 -14.78 4.21 -9.16
CA ASP A 84 -15.97 4.33 -8.29
C ASP A 84 -16.84 3.07 -8.38
N ALA A 85 -17.09 2.60 -9.59
CA ALA A 85 -17.84 1.37 -9.82
C ALA A 85 -17.12 0.13 -9.27
N LEU A 86 -15.80 0.08 -9.40
CA LEU A 86 -14.98 -1.00 -8.84
C LEU A 86 -15.08 -1.03 -7.31
N LEU A 87 -14.93 0.12 -6.65
CA LEU A 87 -14.93 0.22 -5.19
C LEU A 87 -16.32 -0.01 -4.58
N GLN A 88 -17.40 0.24 -5.33
CA GLN A 88 -18.76 -0.12 -4.89
C GLN A 88 -19.06 -1.62 -5.01
N GLY A 89 -18.26 -2.37 -5.76
CA GLY A 89 -18.41 -3.80 -5.97
C GLY A 89 -17.78 -4.67 -4.89
N ASP A 90 -17.76 -5.98 -5.16
CA ASP A 90 -17.04 -6.95 -4.34
C ASP A 90 -15.53 -6.93 -4.60
N VAL A 91 -14.75 -7.36 -3.59
CA VAL A 91 -13.29 -7.47 -3.70
C VAL A 91 -12.90 -8.42 -4.84
N ASP A 92 -12.12 -7.91 -5.80
CA ASP A 92 -11.59 -8.74 -6.89
C ASP A 92 -10.44 -9.63 -6.38
N LYS A 93 -10.64 -10.95 -6.47
CA LYS A 93 -9.67 -11.97 -6.05
C LYS A 93 -8.40 -12.01 -6.90
N LYS A 94 -8.35 -11.26 -8.01
CA LYS A 94 -7.17 -11.09 -8.87
C LYS A 94 -6.10 -10.20 -8.24
N TYR A 95 -6.46 -9.34 -7.28
CA TYR A 95 -5.49 -8.54 -6.56
C TYR A 95 -4.66 -9.38 -5.59
N MET A 96 -3.41 -8.97 -5.37
CA MET A 96 -2.52 -9.66 -4.44
C MET A 96 -2.75 -9.18 -3.00
N LYS A 97 -3.19 -10.09 -2.12
CA LYS A 97 -3.29 -9.81 -0.69
C LYS A 97 -1.89 -9.53 -0.10
N MET A 98 -1.75 -8.42 0.59
CA MET A 98 -0.53 -8.03 1.31
C MET A 98 -0.46 -8.79 2.65
N ARG A 99 0.74 -9.23 3.04
CA ARG A 99 0.97 -9.94 4.31
C ARG A 99 1.49 -8.96 5.35
N PRO A 100 0.95 -8.91 6.58
CA PRO A 100 1.36 -7.92 7.59
C PRO A 100 2.87 -7.87 7.86
N SER A 101 3.54 -9.02 7.85
CA SER A 101 4.98 -9.15 8.12
C SER A 101 5.90 -8.86 6.93
N TRP A 102 5.36 -8.39 5.80
CA TRP A 102 6.17 -8.06 4.63
C TRP A 102 6.50 -6.58 4.62
N LYS A 103 7.73 -6.25 4.23
CA LYS A 103 8.11 -4.86 3.96
C LYS A 103 7.50 -4.35 2.66
N LEU A 104 7.10 -3.10 2.64
CA LEU A 104 6.51 -2.43 1.48
C LEU A 104 7.48 -2.37 0.27
N ASN A 105 8.78 -2.17 0.51
CA ASN A 105 9.83 -2.16 -0.51
C ASN A 105 10.21 -3.56 -1.03
N LYS A 106 9.56 -4.62 -0.54
CA LYS A 106 9.74 -5.97 -1.08
C LYS A 106 9.38 -5.99 -2.57
N LYS A 107 10.16 -6.70 -3.38
CA LYS A 107 10.01 -6.76 -4.86
C LYS A 107 8.61 -7.20 -5.31
N GLU A 108 7.98 -8.10 -4.57
CA GLU A 108 6.63 -8.58 -4.84
C GLU A 108 5.53 -7.56 -4.46
N LEU A 109 5.85 -6.54 -3.66
CA LEU A 109 4.96 -5.43 -3.34
C LEU A 109 5.27 -4.24 -4.23
N PHE A 110 5.80 -3.15 -3.68
CA PHE A 110 6.14 -1.97 -4.45
C PHE A 110 7.54 -2.05 -5.06
N GLY A 111 8.44 -2.80 -4.42
CA GLY A 111 9.85 -2.86 -4.78
C GLY A 111 10.66 -1.65 -4.28
N PRO A 112 12.00 -1.76 -4.30
CA PRO A 112 12.89 -0.76 -3.70
C PRO A 112 12.98 0.56 -4.50
N SER A 113 12.62 0.53 -5.79
CA SER A 113 12.65 1.70 -6.68
C SER A 113 11.26 2.28 -6.94
N PHE A 114 10.30 1.99 -6.06
CA PHE A 114 8.94 2.46 -6.23
C PHE A 114 8.83 3.97 -6.15
N THR A 115 8.15 4.55 -7.14
CA THR A 115 7.73 5.94 -7.17
C THR A 115 6.26 6.00 -7.54
N PRO A 116 5.38 6.51 -6.66
CA PRO A 116 3.95 6.58 -6.97
C PRO A 116 3.68 7.57 -8.10
N GLY A 117 2.84 7.19 -9.07
CA GLY A 117 2.40 8.07 -10.14
C GLY A 117 1.23 8.97 -9.73
N ASP A 118 0.98 9.99 -10.55
CA ASP A 118 -0.22 10.81 -10.45
C ASP A 118 -1.46 9.98 -10.83
N GLU A 119 -2.57 10.22 -10.13
CA GLU A 119 -3.86 9.55 -10.39
C GLU A 119 -3.83 8.00 -10.37
N GLU A 120 -2.83 7.40 -9.71
CA GLU A 120 -2.73 5.95 -9.49
C GLU A 120 -3.16 5.55 -8.08
N ILE A 121 -3.93 4.46 -7.98
CA ILE A 121 -4.25 3.73 -6.75
C ILE A 121 -3.25 2.60 -6.56
N HIS A 122 -2.82 2.44 -5.31
CA HIS A 122 -1.72 1.53 -4.95
C HIS A 122 -2.19 0.39 -4.05
N VAL A 123 -3.20 0.66 -3.21
CA VAL A 123 -3.73 -0.22 -2.16
C VAL A 123 -5.24 -0.29 -2.21
#